data_AF-A0A932D0H5-F1
#
_entry.id   AF-A0A932D0H5-F1
#
_cell.length_a   1.000
_cell.length_b   1.000
_cell.length_c   1.000
_cell.angle_alpha   90.00
_cell.angle_beta   90.00
_cell.angle_gamma   90.00
#
_symmetry.space_group_name_H-M   'P 1'
#
loop_
_entity.id
_entity.type
_entity.pdbx_description
1 polymer ?
#
loop_
_entity_poly.entity_id
_entity_poly.type
_entity_poly.pdbx_seq_one_letter_code
_entity_poly.pdbx_strand_id
1 'polypeptide(L)'
;MSVESSIEAKKAGLAAVPLILVIIALAAQAAGCGDDDSGGDADADSDADSDADADADADSDADADGDGDGDADGDGDSDYLDLAVCDPATGSFSIVIDNPYFPLVVGTTVVLEGEEDGALVRVEITTLDETEEVAGVTTRVVEERESEDGEIIEISRNFFVQAEDGTVCYYGEDVDIYEDGEVTLHEGQWRAGVDGARAGIIMPGAPAVGMRYQQEVAEGIAEDEAEITEMGGSITVPLGTYDDTINTVETSPLDAGPSLKAYAAGVGIIVDNVVQAIEVTSE
;
A
#
# COMPACT_ATOMS: atom_id res chain seq x y z
N MET A 1 7.43 -4.42 28.68
CA MET A 1 7.42 -2.95 28.85
C MET A 1 6.34 -2.46 27.92
N SER A 2 5.24 -1.99 28.50
CA SER A 2 3.97 -1.72 27.80
C SER A 2 4.06 -0.52 26.87
N VAL A 3 3.31 -0.59 25.78
CA VAL A 3 3.15 0.39 24.68
C VAL A 3 2.77 1.80 25.17
N GLU A 4 2.30 1.92 26.42
CA GLU A 4 1.87 3.16 27.06
C GLU A 4 2.98 4.21 27.31
N SER A 5 4.27 3.88 27.17
CA SER A 5 5.36 4.79 27.57
C SER A 5 5.78 5.82 26.51
N SER A 6 5.32 5.71 25.26
CA SER A 6 5.85 6.54 24.15
C SER A 6 4.95 7.70 23.72
N ILE A 7 3.74 7.84 24.27
CA ILE A 7 2.73 8.81 23.80
C ILE A 7 2.90 10.22 24.41
N GLU A 8 3.65 10.40 25.49
CA GLU A 8 3.64 11.64 26.29
C GLU A 8 4.63 12.75 25.88
N ALA A 9 5.24 12.73 24.68
CA ALA A 9 6.34 13.64 24.37
C ALA A 9 6.27 14.37 23.01
N LYS A 10 5.14 15.02 22.65
CA LYS A 10 5.18 16.23 21.81
C LYS A 10 3.83 16.96 21.76
N LYS A 11 3.63 17.91 22.67
CA LYS A 11 2.49 18.84 22.65
C LYS A 11 2.99 20.24 22.32
N ALA A 12 2.91 20.65 21.05
CA ALA A 12 2.97 22.05 20.63
C ALA A 12 2.62 22.23 19.14
N GLY A 13 1.37 22.63 18.87
CA GLY A 13 0.94 23.49 17.76
C GLY A 13 1.35 23.10 16.34
N LEU A 14 0.48 22.33 15.67
CA LEU A 14 0.37 22.30 14.22
C LEU A 14 -1.12 22.16 13.87
N ALA A 15 -1.55 22.77 12.77
CA ALA A 15 -2.94 22.77 12.31
C ALA A 15 -3.40 21.34 11.98
N ALA A 16 -4.69 21.08 12.21
CA ALA A 16 -5.37 19.82 11.91
C ALA A 16 -5.03 19.33 10.50
N VAL A 17 -4.52 18.10 10.43
CA VAL A 17 -4.32 17.32 9.20
C VAL A 17 -5.30 16.15 9.37
N PRO A 18 -6.31 16.00 8.49
CA PRO A 18 -7.27 14.91 8.63
C PRO A 18 -6.57 13.56 8.44
N LEU A 19 -6.96 12.57 9.24
CA LEU A 19 -6.70 11.15 9.03
C LEU A 19 -7.19 10.84 7.62
N ILE A 20 -6.28 10.37 6.78
CA ILE A 20 -6.59 9.98 5.43
C ILE A 20 -6.12 8.53 5.33
N LEU A 21 -7.05 7.63 5.03
CA LEU A 21 -6.77 6.20 4.95
C LEU A 21 -6.18 5.78 3.59
N VAL A 22 -6.02 6.72 2.66
CA VAL A 22 -5.15 6.65 1.48
C VAL A 22 -4.42 7.99 1.35
N ILE A 23 -3.20 8.07 1.88
CA ILE A 23 -2.19 9.10 1.62
C ILE A 23 -2.64 10.29 0.76
N ILE A 24 -3.06 11.38 1.41
CA ILE A 24 -3.23 12.68 0.75
C ILE A 24 -2.34 13.72 1.44
N ALA A 25 -1.24 14.02 0.75
CA ALA A 25 -0.28 15.05 1.06
C ALA A 25 -0.87 16.46 0.82
N LEU A 26 -1.10 17.22 1.90
CA LEU A 26 -1.47 18.64 1.77
C LEU A 26 -0.26 19.51 1.33
N ALA A 27 -0.01 19.58 0.02
CA ALA A 27 1.04 20.43 -0.57
C ALA A 27 0.54 21.86 -0.86
N ALA A 28 0.76 22.78 0.09
CA ALA A 28 0.55 24.21 -0.13
C ALA A 28 1.60 24.80 -1.10
N GLN A 29 1.21 25.08 -2.35
CA GLN A 29 2.04 25.82 -3.31
C GLN A 29 1.87 27.34 -3.18
N ALA A 30 2.98 28.03 -2.90
CA ALA A 30 3.14 29.46 -3.15
C ALA A 30 3.87 29.68 -4.49
N ALA A 31 3.26 30.52 -5.33
CA ALA A 31 3.71 30.87 -6.67
C ALA A 31 5.08 31.60 -6.70
N GLY A 32 5.98 31.07 -7.54
CA GLY A 32 6.52 31.73 -8.74
C GLY A 32 7.25 33.08 -8.65
N CYS A 33 8.53 33.07 -9.04
CA CYS A 33 9.29 33.95 -9.97
C CYS A 33 10.75 33.46 -9.89
N GLY A 34 11.42 32.90 -10.91
CA GLY A 34 11.63 33.38 -12.28
C GLY A 34 13.00 34.05 -12.37
N ASP A 35 14.00 33.41 -12.98
CA ASP A 35 14.94 34.00 -13.95
C ASP A 35 16.00 33.00 -14.45
N ASP A 36 16.10 32.93 -15.78
CA ASP A 36 17.08 32.25 -16.62
C ASP A 36 18.50 32.82 -16.47
N ASP A 37 19.55 31.98 -16.63
CA ASP A 37 20.51 32.05 -17.75
C ASP A 37 21.79 31.20 -17.55
N SER A 38 22.41 30.85 -18.68
CA SER A 38 23.78 30.33 -18.94
C SER A 38 24.03 28.83 -18.70
N GLY A 39 24.48 28.01 -19.65
CA GLY A 39 25.15 28.23 -20.94
C GLY A 39 26.45 27.42 -20.96
N GLY A 40 26.66 26.54 -21.94
CA GLY A 40 27.97 25.90 -22.16
C GLY A 40 27.94 24.54 -22.86
N ASP A 41 28.06 24.56 -24.19
CA ASP A 41 28.37 23.42 -25.05
C ASP A 41 29.76 22.81 -24.75
N ALA A 42 29.92 21.51 -24.93
CA ALA A 42 31.07 20.93 -25.65
C ALA A 42 30.90 19.42 -25.90
N ASP A 43 30.68 19.09 -27.17
CA ASP A 43 30.93 17.77 -27.74
C ASP A 43 32.43 17.41 -27.65
N ALA A 44 32.73 16.15 -27.36
CA ALA A 44 33.98 15.52 -27.77
C ALA A 44 33.80 14.00 -27.89
N ASP A 45 33.51 13.56 -29.11
CA ASP A 45 33.79 12.21 -29.58
C ASP A 45 35.29 11.91 -29.51
N SER A 46 35.65 10.72 -29.05
CA SER A 46 36.87 10.06 -29.53
C SER A 46 36.70 8.55 -29.50
N ASP A 47 36.83 8.00 -30.69
CA ASP A 47 36.68 6.61 -31.10
C ASP A 47 37.61 5.61 -30.37
N ALA A 48 37.12 4.38 -30.35
CA ALA A 48 37.80 3.12 -30.65
C ALA A 48 39.15 2.80 -29.99
N ASP A 49 39.20 1.65 -29.32
CA ASP A 49 40.09 0.59 -29.77
C ASP A 49 39.49 -0.79 -29.43
N SER A 50 39.39 -1.58 -30.49
CA SER A 50 39.15 -3.01 -30.51
C SER A 50 40.41 -3.76 -30.10
N ASP A 51 40.33 -4.68 -29.15
CA ASP A 51 41.22 -5.85 -29.13
C ASP A 51 40.44 -7.07 -28.65
N ALA A 52 40.35 -8.02 -29.57
CA ALA A 52 39.80 -9.34 -29.38
C ALA A 52 40.98 -10.27 -29.09
N ASP A 53 41.03 -10.81 -27.87
CA ASP A 53 41.87 -11.96 -27.55
C ASP A 53 40.97 -13.11 -27.12
N ALA A 54 40.86 -14.06 -28.04
CA ALA A 54 40.31 -15.37 -27.83
C ALA A 54 41.45 -16.29 -27.38
N ASP A 55 41.49 -16.64 -26.09
CA ASP A 55 42.29 -17.75 -25.60
C ASP A 55 41.37 -18.79 -24.99
N ALA A 56 41.28 -19.90 -25.72
CA ALA A 56 40.65 -21.13 -25.30
C ALA A 56 41.70 -22.00 -24.62
N ASP A 57 41.67 -22.06 -23.29
CA ASP A 57 42.37 -23.08 -22.52
C ASP A 57 41.36 -23.91 -21.76
N ALA A 58 41.20 -25.14 -22.25
CA ALA A 58 40.48 -26.21 -21.61
C ALA A 58 41.45 -26.94 -20.68
N ASP A 59 41.39 -26.65 -19.38
CA ASP A 59 41.99 -27.48 -18.34
C ASP A 59 40.89 -28.00 -17.41
N SER A 60 40.67 -29.30 -17.53
CA SER A 60 39.82 -30.10 -16.66
C SER A 60 40.65 -30.55 -15.45
N ASP A 61 40.55 -29.84 -14.34
CA ASP A 61 40.96 -30.36 -13.04
C ASP A 61 39.79 -30.27 -12.07
N ALA A 62 39.30 -31.46 -11.73
CA ALA A 62 38.26 -31.69 -10.73
C ALA A 62 38.93 -31.76 -9.37
N ASP A 63 38.87 -30.66 -8.61
CA ASP A 63 39.13 -30.66 -7.18
C ASP A 63 37.83 -30.27 -6.46
N ALA A 64 37.28 -31.28 -5.80
CA ALA A 64 36.14 -31.17 -4.90
C ALA A 64 36.64 -30.72 -3.53
N ASP A 65 36.69 -29.41 -3.31
CA ASP A 65 36.76 -28.83 -1.98
C ASP A 65 35.44 -28.11 -1.72
N GLY A 66 34.65 -28.71 -0.83
CA GLY A 66 33.40 -28.15 -0.35
C GLY A 66 33.67 -27.05 0.66
N ASP A 67 33.83 -25.84 0.16
CA ASP A 67 33.50 -24.62 0.89
C ASP A 67 32.13 -24.19 0.40
N GLY A 68 31.13 -24.39 1.27
CA GLY A 68 29.78 -23.89 1.07
C GLY A 68 29.76 -22.38 1.29
N ASP A 69 30.41 -21.65 0.40
CA ASP A 69 30.10 -20.26 0.15
C ASP A 69 28.76 -20.30 -0.60
N GLY A 70 27.69 -20.09 0.17
CA GLY A 70 26.39 -19.77 -0.40
C GLY A 70 26.54 -18.43 -1.09
N ASP A 71 27.02 -18.46 -2.33
CA ASP A 71 26.89 -17.39 -3.29
C ASP A 71 25.38 -17.24 -3.55
N ALA A 72 24.76 -16.47 -2.66
CA ALA A 72 23.54 -15.76 -2.99
C ALA A 72 23.93 -14.73 -4.05
N ASP A 73 23.99 -15.19 -5.31
CA ASP A 73 23.87 -14.34 -6.48
C ASP A 73 22.42 -13.80 -6.50
N GLY A 74 22.14 -12.90 -5.55
CA GLY A 74 20.92 -12.10 -5.49
C GLY A 74 21.07 -10.94 -6.45
N ASP A 75 20.91 -11.23 -7.74
CA ASP A 75 20.81 -10.25 -8.81
C ASP A 75 19.68 -9.25 -8.49
N GLY A 76 20.04 -8.06 -7.98
CA GLY A 76 19.11 -6.93 -7.82
C GLY A 76 17.98 -7.15 -6.81
N ASP A 77 18.32 -7.61 -5.61
CA ASP A 77 17.40 -7.86 -4.49
C ASP A 77 16.76 -6.53 -4.01
N SER A 78 15.65 -6.12 -4.61
CA SER A 78 14.76 -5.19 -3.92
C SER A 78 14.12 -5.97 -2.78
N ASP A 79 14.15 -5.46 -1.55
CA ASP A 79 13.52 -6.08 -0.37
C ASP A 79 11.98 -6.24 -0.48
N TYR A 80 11.40 -6.00 -1.66
CA TYR A 80 9.99 -5.98 -1.99
C TYR A 80 9.55 -7.23 -2.75
N LEU A 81 8.29 -7.64 -2.53
CA LEU A 81 7.64 -8.67 -3.32
C LEU A 81 7.49 -8.25 -4.79
N ASP A 82 7.61 -9.23 -5.69
CA ASP A 82 7.46 -9.01 -7.13
C ASP A 82 6.00 -8.75 -7.50
N LEU A 83 5.72 -7.55 -8.01
CA LEU A 83 4.40 -7.13 -8.46
C LEU A 83 3.92 -7.87 -9.73
N ALA A 84 4.75 -8.69 -10.37
CA ALA A 84 4.36 -9.50 -11.52
C ALA A 84 3.15 -10.41 -11.22
N VAL A 85 2.95 -10.81 -9.95
CA VAL A 85 1.75 -11.56 -9.52
C VAL A 85 0.45 -10.78 -9.73
N CYS A 86 0.53 -9.44 -9.73
CA CYS A 86 -0.59 -8.52 -9.92
C CYS A 86 -0.64 -7.90 -11.32
N ASP A 87 0.24 -8.29 -12.24
CA ASP A 87 0.26 -7.74 -13.61
C ASP A 87 -1.02 -8.15 -14.38
N PRO A 88 -1.84 -7.18 -14.84
CA PRO A 88 -3.07 -7.46 -15.58
C PRO A 88 -2.85 -8.23 -16.89
N ALA A 89 -1.65 -8.18 -17.48
CA ALA A 89 -1.35 -8.83 -18.74
C ALA A 89 -1.06 -10.34 -18.60
N THR A 90 -0.64 -10.78 -17.42
CA THR A 90 -0.15 -12.15 -17.20
C THR A 90 -0.87 -12.91 -16.09
N GLY A 91 -1.51 -12.19 -15.15
CA GLY A 91 -2.20 -12.80 -14.02
C GLY A 91 -3.53 -13.46 -14.38
N SER A 92 -3.91 -14.43 -13.54
CA SER A 92 -5.22 -15.06 -13.51
C SER A 92 -5.86 -14.70 -12.18
N PHE A 93 -7.02 -14.04 -12.25
CA PHE A 93 -7.60 -13.33 -11.11
C PHE A 93 -9.01 -13.80 -10.77
N SER A 94 -9.35 -13.67 -9.48
CA SER A 94 -10.66 -13.97 -8.92
C SER A 94 -11.23 -12.73 -8.21
N ILE A 95 -12.53 -12.49 -8.40
CA ILE A 95 -13.32 -11.53 -7.60
C ILE A 95 -13.86 -12.14 -6.30
N VAL A 96 -13.67 -13.46 -6.11
CA VAL A 96 -13.85 -14.11 -4.81
C VAL A 96 -12.51 -14.02 -4.10
N ILE A 97 -12.48 -13.18 -3.07
CA ILE A 97 -11.27 -12.85 -2.30
C ILE A 97 -11.43 -13.46 -0.91
N ASP A 98 -10.77 -14.60 -0.70
CA ASP A 98 -10.82 -15.43 0.51
C ASP A 98 -9.47 -15.49 1.25
N ASN A 99 -8.57 -14.53 0.97
CA ASN A 99 -7.33 -14.36 1.71
C ASN A 99 -7.62 -14.35 3.24
N PRO A 100 -6.88 -15.12 4.05
CA PRO A 100 -7.17 -15.27 5.47
C PRO A 100 -7.17 -13.96 6.27
N TYR A 101 -6.39 -12.96 5.83
CA TYR A 101 -6.22 -11.67 6.52
C TYR A 101 -6.80 -10.48 5.77
N PHE A 102 -7.32 -10.69 4.56
CA PHE A 102 -8.03 -9.68 3.79
C PHE A 102 -9.24 -10.29 3.05
N PRO A 103 -10.19 -10.94 3.75
CA PRO A 103 -11.35 -11.55 3.11
C PRO A 103 -12.35 -10.46 2.70
N LEU A 104 -12.77 -10.45 1.44
CA LEU A 104 -13.79 -9.51 0.93
C LEU A 104 -15.08 -10.25 0.59
N VAL A 105 -15.83 -10.59 1.64
CA VAL A 105 -17.15 -11.22 1.53
C VAL A 105 -18.20 -10.15 1.24
N VAL A 106 -18.90 -10.29 0.11
CA VAL A 106 -19.99 -9.39 -0.32
C VAL A 106 -20.97 -9.12 0.81
N GLY A 107 -21.36 -7.86 0.98
CA GLY A 107 -22.31 -7.42 2.01
C GLY A 107 -21.70 -7.31 3.41
N THR A 108 -20.39 -7.52 3.56
CA THR A 108 -19.71 -7.30 4.83
C THR A 108 -19.33 -5.83 4.97
N THR A 109 -19.71 -5.23 6.09
CA THR A 109 -19.26 -3.89 6.49
C THR A 109 -18.46 -3.97 7.78
N VAL A 110 -17.25 -3.44 7.77
CA VAL A 110 -16.41 -3.20 8.95
C VAL A 110 -16.48 -1.72 9.30
N VAL A 111 -16.77 -1.40 10.56
CA VAL A 111 -16.80 -0.03 11.06
C VAL A 111 -15.65 0.16 12.04
N LEU A 112 -14.78 1.13 11.74
CA LEU A 112 -13.72 1.58 12.63
C LEU A 112 -14.06 2.97 13.18
N GLU A 113 -13.71 3.22 14.44
CA GLU A 113 -13.95 4.50 15.09
C GLU A 113 -12.80 4.85 16.05
N GLY A 114 -12.49 6.15 16.15
CA GLY A 114 -11.40 6.68 16.96
C GLY A 114 -11.52 8.18 17.16
N GLU A 115 -10.52 8.80 17.78
CA GLU A 115 -10.45 10.25 17.96
C GLU A 115 -9.09 10.74 17.43
N GLU A 116 -9.13 11.76 16.56
CA GLU A 116 -7.94 12.48 16.11
C GLU A 116 -8.13 13.98 16.34
N ASP A 117 -7.12 14.63 16.93
CA ASP A 117 -7.13 16.07 17.22
C ASP A 117 -8.41 16.59 17.95
N GLY A 118 -9.11 15.69 18.64
CA GLY A 118 -10.34 15.96 19.38
C GLY A 118 -11.64 15.84 18.57
N ALA A 119 -11.57 15.44 17.31
CA ALA A 119 -12.70 15.08 16.45
C ALA A 119 -12.93 13.56 16.46
N LEU A 120 -14.19 13.14 16.40
CA LEU A 120 -14.53 11.73 16.23
C LEU A 120 -14.32 11.34 14.76
N VAL A 121 -13.40 10.41 14.50
CA VAL A 121 -13.19 9.86 13.16
C VAL A 121 -13.88 8.50 13.06
N ARG A 122 -14.62 8.29 11.98
CA ARG A 122 -15.35 7.05 11.72
C ARG A 122 -15.20 6.65 10.26
N VAL A 123 -14.80 5.40 10.06
CA VAL A 123 -14.59 4.79 8.75
C VAL A 123 -15.52 3.59 8.60
N GLU A 124 -16.31 3.56 7.52
CA GLU A 124 -17.19 2.45 7.17
C GLU A 124 -16.72 1.80 5.86
N ILE A 125 -16.19 0.57 5.94
CA ILE A 125 -15.63 -0.17 4.82
C ILE A 125 -16.59 -1.27 4.43
N THR A 126 -17.16 -1.21 3.23
CA THR A 126 -18.18 -2.15 2.75
C THR A 126 -17.72 -2.86 1.48
N THR A 127 -17.72 -4.21 1.52
CA THR A 127 -17.55 -5.01 0.31
C THR A 127 -18.85 -5.08 -0.48
N LEU A 128 -18.89 -4.45 -1.65
CA LEU A 128 -20.10 -4.37 -2.46
C LEU A 128 -20.33 -5.64 -3.31
N ASP A 129 -21.58 -5.91 -3.68
CA ASP A 129 -21.92 -6.86 -4.76
C ASP A 129 -21.76 -6.19 -6.14
N GLU A 130 -20.66 -5.47 -6.29
CA GLU A 130 -20.33 -4.69 -7.48
C GLU A 130 -18.92 -5.05 -7.97
N THR A 131 -18.71 -4.86 -9.26
CA THR A 131 -17.43 -5.07 -9.93
C THR A 131 -17.14 -3.92 -10.87
N GLU A 132 -15.86 -3.59 -11.05
CA GLU A 132 -15.38 -2.57 -11.98
C GLU A 132 -14.31 -3.18 -12.91
N GLU A 133 -14.18 -2.69 -14.15
CA GLU A 133 -13.07 -3.08 -15.03
C GLU A 133 -11.92 -2.08 -14.88
N VAL A 134 -10.76 -2.55 -14.41
CA VAL A 134 -9.53 -1.74 -14.29
C VAL A 134 -8.39 -2.46 -14.99
N ALA A 135 -7.68 -1.78 -15.89
CA ALA A 135 -6.65 -2.37 -16.74
C ALA A 135 -7.10 -3.64 -17.52
N GLY A 136 -8.40 -3.78 -17.83
CA GLY A 136 -8.96 -4.97 -18.49
C GLY A 136 -9.22 -6.17 -17.56
N VAL A 137 -9.04 -6.00 -16.25
CA VAL A 137 -9.35 -6.99 -15.21
C VAL A 137 -10.64 -6.60 -14.50
N THR A 138 -11.55 -7.55 -14.33
CA THR A 138 -12.75 -7.35 -13.51
C THR A 138 -12.38 -7.46 -12.02
N THR A 139 -12.55 -6.37 -11.28
CA THR A 139 -12.20 -6.22 -9.87
C THR A 139 -13.44 -6.22 -8.98
N ARG A 140 -13.28 -6.60 -7.71
CA ARG A 140 -14.28 -6.38 -6.65
C ARG A 140 -14.17 -4.94 -6.16
N VAL A 141 -15.32 -4.27 -6.05
CA VAL A 141 -15.40 -2.93 -5.44
C VAL A 141 -15.59 -3.05 -3.93
N VAL A 142 -14.75 -2.32 -3.19
CA VAL A 142 -14.92 -2.01 -1.77
C VAL A 142 -15.13 -0.51 -1.66
N GLU A 143 -16.24 -0.10 -1.06
CA GLU A 143 -16.50 1.32 -0.79
C GLU A 143 -16.10 1.64 0.64
N GLU A 144 -15.33 2.70 0.82
CA GLU A 144 -14.97 3.26 2.11
C GLU A 144 -15.59 4.64 2.26
N ARG A 145 -16.15 4.90 3.44
CA ARG A 145 -16.71 6.21 3.79
C ARG A 145 -16.07 6.69 5.07
N GLU A 146 -15.38 7.81 5.00
CA GLU A 146 -14.75 8.45 6.14
C GLU A 146 -15.55 9.69 6.56
N SER A 147 -15.70 9.85 7.88
CA SER A 147 -16.40 10.98 8.47
C SER A 147 -15.72 11.49 9.72
N GLU A 148 -15.77 12.81 9.88
CA GLU A 148 -15.34 13.54 11.08
C GLU A 148 -16.55 14.18 11.75
N ASP A 149 -16.76 13.92 13.04
CA ASP A 149 -17.91 14.41 13.83
C ASP A 149 -19.28 14.16 13.16
N GLY A 150 -19.35 13.11 12.32
CA GLY A 150 -20.55 12.69 11.59
C GLY A 150 -20.77 13.41 10.24
N GLU A 151 -19.85 14.25 9.81
CA GLU A 151 -19.81 14.83 8.46
C GLU A 151 -18.89 13.98 7.58
N ILE A 152 -19.36 13.59 6.40
CA ILE A 152 -18.54 12.83 5.43
C ILE A 152 -17.46 13.77 4.90
N ILE A 153 -16.21 13.33 4.98
CA ILE A 153 -15.05 14.04 4.44
C ILE A 153 -14.48 13.34 3.20
N GLU A 154 -14.69 12.03 3.07
CA GLU A 154 -14.21 11.26 1.92
C GLU A 154 -15.11 10.06 1.65
N ILE A 155 -15.28 9.74 0.37
CA ILE A 155 -15.75 8.43 -0.08
C ILE A 155 -14.78 7.93 -1.14
N SER A 156 -14.22 6.74 -0.93
CA SER A 156 -13.38 6.07 -1.92
C SER A 156 -14.00 4.74 -2.37
N ARG A 157 -13.74 4.37 -3.63
CA ARG A 157 -14.12 3.09 -4.22
C ARG A 157 -12.87 2.38 -4.68
N ASN A 158 -12.49 1.35 -3.92
CA ASN A 158 -11.25 0.61 -4.04
C ASN A 158 -11.45 -0.68 -4.85
N PHE A 159 -10.48 -1.01 -5.71
CA PHE A 159 -10.59 -2.09 -6.69
C PHE A 159 -9.62 -3.23 -6.38
N PHE A 160 -10.14 -4.39 -6.00
CA PHE A 160 -9.33 -5.53 -5.59
C PHE A 160 -9.58 -6.79 -6.41
N VAL A 161 -8.54 -7.61 -6.56
CA VAL A 161 -8.65 -9.00 -7.05
C VAL A 161 -7.71 -9.91 -6.28
N GLN A 162 -7.98 -11.22 -6.29
CA GLN A 162 -7.05 -12.21 -5.74
C GLN A 162 -6.40 -13.03 -6.85
N ALA A 163 -5.08 -13.14 -6.81
CA ALA A 163 -4.26 -13.99 -7.67
C ALA A 163 -4.33 -15.48 -7.22
N GLU A 164 -3.87 -16.39 -8.07
CA GLU A 164 -3.95 -17.84 -7.82
C GLU A 164 -3.16 -18.31 -6.59
N ASP A 165 -2.13 -17.58 -6.17
CA ASP A 165 -1.33 -17.87 -4.98
C ASP A 165 -1.96 -17.35 -3.68
N GLY A 166 -3.11 -16.67 -3.76
CA GLY A 166 -3.82 -16.05 -2.64
C GLY A 166 -3.48 -14.59 -2.40
N THR A 167 -2.54 -14.01 -3.16
CA THR A 167 -2.18 -12.59 -3.05
C THR A 167 -3.34 -11.72 -3.47
N VAL A 168 -3.71 -10.75 -2.63
CA VAL A 168 -4.72 -9.75 -2.94
C VAL A 168 -4.02 -8.55 -3.57
N CYS A 169 -4.39 -8.26 -4.81
CA CYS A 169 -3.87 -7.17 -5.61
C CYS A 169 -4.79 -5.96 -5.52
N TYR A 170 -4.18 -4.78 -5.47
CA TYR A 170 -4.87 -3.49 -5.44
C TYR A 170 -4.69 -2.80 -6.78
N TYR A 171 -5.80 -2.54 -7.47
CA TYR A 171 -5.82 -2.05 -8.84
C TYR A 171 -6.08 -0.54 -8.94
N GLY A 172 -6.29 0.10 -7.80
CA GLY A 172 -6.55 1.53 -7.70
C GLY A 172 -7.86 1.84 -7.01
N GLU A 173 -8.21 3.10 -7.07
CA GLU A 173 -9.36 3.68 -6.41
C GLU A 173 -9.90 4.88 -7.15
N ASP A 174 -11.17 5.17 -6.96
CA ASP A 174 -11.74 6.49 -7.20
C ASP A 174 -11.99 7.17 -5.86
N VAL A 175 -11.61 8.45 -5.74
CA VAL A 175 -11.72 9.23 -4.50
C VAL A 175 -12.60 10.45 -4.72
N ASP A 176 -13.55 10.67 -3.83
CA ASP A 176 -14.33 11.89 -3.73
C ASP A 176 -14.10 12.54 -2.36
N ILE A 177 -13.45 13.70 -2.34
CA ILE A 177 -13.26 14.52 -1.12
C ILE A 177 -14.44 15.47 -0.97
N TYR A 178 -15.00 15.56 0.23
CA TYR A 178 -16.18 16.35 0.54
C TYR A 178 -15.85 17.55 1.43
N GLU A 179 -16.40 18.72 1.08
CA GLU A 179 -16.48 19.88 1.98
C GLU A 179 -17.93 20.41 1.97
N ASP A 180 -18.52 20.68 3.14
CA ASP A 180 -19.91 21.15 3.27
C ASP A 180 -20.93 20.24 2.54
N GLY A 181 -20.63 18.94 2.41
CA GLY A 181 -21.45 17.94 1.73
C GLY A 181 -21.42 17.97 0.20
N GLU A 182 -20.49 18.70 -0.41
CA GLU A 182 -20.25 18.73 -1.86
C GLU A 182 -18.85 18.15 -2.18
N VAL A 183 -18.73 17.42 -3.29
CA VAL A 183 -17.43 16.94 -3.76
C VAL A 183 -16.60 18.10 -4.27
N THR A 184 -15.39 18.26 -3.74
CA THR A 184 -14.47 19.36 -4.07
C THR A 184 -13.23 18.89 -4.82
N LEU A 185 -12.70 17.71 -4.50
CA LEU A 185 -11.45 17.17 -5.02
C LEU A 185 -11.55 15.65 -5.25
N HIS A 186 -10.60 15.12 -6.01
CA HIS A 186 -10.38 13.69 -6.26
C HIS A 186 -8.90 13.35 -6.05
N GLU A 187 -8.30 13.93 -5.00
CA GLU A 187 -6.88 13.71 -4.69
C GLU A 187 -6.65 12.25 -4.27
N GLY A 188 -5.45 11.72 -4.49
CA GLY A 188 -5.15 10.29 -4.26
C GLY A 188 -5.66 9.35 -5.37
N GLN A 189 -6.72 9.69 -6.12
CA GLN A 189 -7.30 8.82 -7.14
C GLN A 189 -6.28 8.32 -8.18
N TRP A 190 -6.20 7.00 -8.31
CA TRP A 190 -5.33 6.33 -9.29
C TRP A 190 -5.95 5.03 -9.80
N ARG A 191 -5.58 4.61 -11.02
CA ARG A 191 -6.03 3.33 -11.58
C ARG A 191 -4.89 2.67 -12.35
N ALA A 192 -4.67 1.38 -12.10
CA ALA A 192 -3.68 0.60 -12.83
C ALA A 192 -3.89 0.71 -14.36
N GLY A 193 -2.78 0.84 -15.10
CA GLY A 193 -2.79 0.99 -16.55
C GLY A 193 -3.05 2.41 -17.07
N VAL A 194 -3.31 3.38 -16.17
CA VAL A 194 -3.46 4.81 -16.51
C VAL A 194 -2.17 5.54 -16.14
N ASP A 195 -1.65 6.37 -17.05
CA ASP A 195 -0.49 7.26 -16.82
C ASP A 195 0.75 6.59 -16.19
N GLY A 196 0.95 5.31 -16.49
CA GLY A 196 2.08 4.52 -15.98
C GLY A 196 1.83 3.85 -14.63
N ALA A 197 0.65 4.05 -14.02
CA ALA A 197 0.30 3.43 -12.76
C ALA A 197 0.20 1.90 -12.89
N ARG A 198 0.62 1.17 -11.86
CA ARG A 198 0.63 -0.30 -11.82
C ARG A 198 -0.12 -0.81 -10.59
N ALA A 199 -0.75 -1.97 -10.74
CA ALA A 199 -1.37 -2.66 -9.62
C ALA A 199 -0.32 -3.09 -8.60
N GLY A 200 -0.61 -2.89 -7.32
CA GLY A 200 0.22 -3.31 -6.20
C GLY A 200 -0.38 -4.51 -5.45
N ILE A 201 0.18 -4.80 -4.29
CA ILE A 201 -0.27 -5.86 -3.38
C ILE A 201 -0.83 -5.20 -2.11
N ILE A 202 -2.08 -5.51 -1.73
CA ILE A 202 -2.62 -5.07 -0.42
C ILE A 202 -2.35 -6.09 0.68
N MET A 203 -2.34 -7.38 0.33
CA MET A 203 -2.07 -8.46 1.27
C MET A 203 -1.45 -9.66 0.54
N PRO A 204 -0.24 -10.13 0.92
CA PRO A 204 0.36 -11.32 0.33
C PRO A 204 -0.49 -12.59 0.54
N GLY A 205 -0.41 -13.56 -0.36
CA GLY A 205 -1.13 -14.84 -0.22
C GLY A 205 -0.61 -15.72 0.92
N ALA A 206 0.68 -15.60 1.23
CA ALA A 206 1.33 -16.23 2.37
C ALA A 206 2.13 -15.18 3.17
N PRO A 207 1.44 -14.34 3.97
CA PRO A 207 2.10 -13.27 4.72
C PRO A 207 3.19 -13.82 5.66
N ALA A 208 4.30 -13.10 5.74
CA ALA A 208 5.39 -13.38 6.68
C ALA A 208 6.01 -12.08 7.19
N VAL A 209 6.49 -12.10 8.44
CA VAL A 209 7.20 -10.95 9.03
C VAL A 209 8.43 -10.59 8.20
N GLY A 210 8.60 -9.31 7.93
CA GLY A 210 9.68 -8.72 7.13
C GLY A 210 9.39 -8.61 5.64
N MET A 211 8.28 -9.17 5.13
CA MET A 211 7.86 -8.93 3.76
C MET A 211 7.51 -7.45 3.56
N ARG A 212 8.08 -6.84 2.52
CA ARG A 212 7.74 -5.50 2.05
C ARG A 212 7.08 -5.58 0.68
N TYR A 213 6.17 -4.68 0.37
CA TYR A 213 5.48 -4.66 -0.91
C TYR A 213 4.92 -3.27 -1.20
N GLN A 214 4.85 -2.89 -2.47
CA GLN A 214 4.13 -1.68 -2.88
C GLN A 214 2.64 -1.99 -2.96
N GLN A 215 1.84 -1.20 -2.27
CA GLN A 215 0.37 -1.21 -2.38
C GLN A 215 -0.06 -0.40 -3.59
N GLU A 216 0.65 0.71 -3.84
CA GLU A 216 0.33 1.66 -4.89
C GLU A 216 1.57 2.05 -5.67
N VAL A 217 1.39 2.17 -6.98
CA VAL A 217 2.48 2.57 -7.87
C VAL A 217 1.92 3.56 -8.87
N ALA A 218 1.74 4.81 -8.45
CA ALA A 218 1.30 5.93 -9.26
C ALA A 218 2.13 7.19 -8.91
N GLU A 219 3.20 7.43 -9.68
CA GLU A 219 4.21 8.45 -9.40
C GLU A 219 3.60 9.83 -9.12
N GLY A 220 3.88 10.40 -7.93
CA GLY A 220 3.41 11.71 -7.53
C GLY A 220 1.91 11.81 -7.23
N ILE A 221 1.19 10.68 -7.24
CA ILE A 221 -0.23 10.58 -6.91
C ILE A 221 -0.43 9.71 -5.67
N ALA A 222 0.06 8.46 -5.74
CA ALA A 222 -0.19 7.39 -4.78
C ALA A 222 0.98 6.39 -4.83
N GLU A 223 1.76 6.31 -3.76
CA GLU A 223 3.05 5.60 -3.72
C GLU A 223 3.23 4.82 -2.41
N ASP A 224 2.13 4.31 -1.86
CA ASP A 224 2.10 3.51 -0.65
C ASP A 224 2.87 2.19 -0.76
N GLU A 225 3.59 1.89 0.32
CA GLU A 225 4.26 0.63 0.57
C GLU A 225 4.04 0.15 2.00
N ALA A 226 3.96 -1.16 2.19
CA ALA A 226 3.78 -1.78 3.50
C ALA A 226 4.92 -2.74 3.84
N GLU A 227 5.18 -2.85 5.15
CA GLU A 227 6.00 -3.89 5.76
C GLU A 227 5.18 -4.66 6.80
N ILE A 228 5.16 -5.99 6.73
CA ILE A 228 4.60 -6.82 7.79
C ILE A 228 5.60 -6.89 8.95
N THR A 229 5.26 -6.29 10.09
CA THR A 229 6.17 -6.15 11.24
C THR A 229 5.94 -7.20 12.32
N GLU A 230 4.73 -7.74 12.44
CA GLU A 230 4.39 -8.77 13.42
C GLU A 230 3.26 -9.67 12.91
N MET A 231 3.29 -10.95 13.31
CA MET A 231 2.26 -11.93 12.97
C MET A 231 2.00 -12.91 14.12
N GLY A 232 0.77 -13.43 14.20
CA GLY A 232 0.38 -14.46 15.17
C GLY A 232 0.17 -13.92 16.59
N GLY A 233 0.11 -12.59 16.72
CA GLY A 233 -0.16 -11.88 17.97
C GLY A 233 -1.65 -11.86 18.31
N SER A 234 -1.97 -11.15 19.39
CA SER A 234 -3.34 -10.93 19.85
C SER A 234 -3.57 -9.43 20.06
N ILE A 235 -4.64 -8.90 19.47
CA ILE A 235 -4.99 -7.47 19.53
C ILE A 235 -6.40 -7.34 20.11
N THR A 236 -6.58 -6.39 21.03
CA THR A 236 -7.89 -6.06 21.59
C THR A 236 -8.34 -4.69 21.08
N VAL A 237 -9.49 -4.67 20.44
CA VAL A 237 -10.21 -3.50 19.94
C VAL A 237 -11.60 -3.45 20.60
N PRO A 238 -12.37 -2.36 20.48
CA PRO A 238 -13.71 -2.29 21.07
C PRO A 238 -14.66 -3.43 20.64
N LEU A 239 -14.56 -3.91 19.40
CA LEU A 239 -15.33 -5.04 18.90
C LEU A 239 -15.00 -6.37 19.61
N GLY A 240 -13.77 -6.53 20.10
CA GLY A 240 -13.34 -7.73 20.80
C GLY A 240 -11.82 -7.96 20.80
N THR A 241 -11.42 -9.14 21.28
CA THR A 241 -10.03 -9.61 21.20
C THR A 241 -9.90 -10.61 20.06
N TYR A 242 -8.91 -10.38 19.20
CA TYR A 242 -8.56 -11.23 18.08
C TYR A 242 -7.21 -11.85 18.30
N ASP A 243 -7.14 -13.17 18.16
CA ASP A 243 -5.88 -13.91 18.05
C ASP A 243 -5.56 -14.10 16.56
N ASP A 244 -4.30 -14.45 16.26
CA ASP A 244 -3.79 -14.59 14.89
C ASP A 244 -3.97 -13.30 14.08
N THR A 245 -3.22 -12.25 14.46
CA THR A 245 -3.23 -10.95 13.78
C THR A 245 -1.96 -10.70 12.96
N ILE A 246 -2.03 -9.74 12.04
CA ILE A 246 -0.91 -9.14 11.31
C ILE A 246 -0.83 -7.66 11.69
N ASN A 247 0.36 -7.14 11.98
CA ASN A 247 0.61 -5.70 12.05
C ASN A 247 1.42 -5.27 10.82
N THR A 248 0.99 -4.21 10.16
CA THR A 248 1.73 -3.56 9.07
C THR A 248 2.14 -2.15 9.46
N VAL A 249 3.28 -1.73 8.95
CA VAL A 249 3.68 -0.33 8.90
C VAL A 249 3.60 0.06 7.43
N GLU A 250 2.86 1.12 7.14
CA GLU A 250 2.69 1.65 5.78
C GLU A 250 3.37 3.01 5.68
N THR A 251 4.04 3.27 4.56
CA THR A 251 4.81 4.49 4.30
C THR A 251 4.70 4.91 2.86
N SER A 252 4.95 6.19 2.58
CA SER A 252 5.08 6.69 1.22
C SER A 252 6.10 7.82 1.16
N PRO A 253 6.79 8.00 0.02
CA PRO A 253 7.61 9.18 -0.23
C PRO A 253 6.82 10.50 -0.24
N LEU A 254 5.49 10.44 -0.40
CA LEU A 254 4.61 11.62 -0.46
C LEU A 254 4.24 12.13 0.94
N ASP A 255 4.38 11.29 1.96
CA ASP A 255 3.85 11.54 3.30
C ASP A 255 4.91 11.76 4.39
N ALA A 256 4.48 12.42 5.46
CA ALA A 256 5.36 12.87 6.53
C ALA A 256 5.68 11.81 7.59
N GLY A 257 5.04 10.63 7.55
CA GLY A 257 5.26 9.59 8.55
C GLY A 257 4.54 8.27 8.24
N PRO A 258 4.85 7.22 9.01
CA PRO A 258 4.24 5.92 8.81
C PRO A 258 2.81 5.87 9.35
N SER A 259 1.98 5.06 8.70
CA SER A 259 0.68 4.59 9.15
C SER A 259 0.81 3.19 9.77
N LEU A 260 0.04 2.89 10.81
CA LEU A 260 -0.01 1.57 11.44
C LEU A 260 -1.35 0.92 11.20
N LYS A 261 -1.36 -0.26 10.57
CA LYS A 261 -2.59 -1.05 10.40
C LYS A 261 -2.46 -2.42 11.03
N ALA A 262 -3.60 -2.99 11.42
CA ALA A 262 -3.65 -4.36 11.88
C ALA A 262 -4.83 -5.12 11.30
N TYR A 263 -4.59 -6.39 10.98
CA TYR A 263 -5.55 -7.28 10.34
C TYR A 263 -5.74 -8.53 11.21
N ALA A 264 -6.98 -8.97 11.37
CA ALA A 264 -7.33 -10.20 12.07
C ALA A 264 -7.81 -11.28 11.10
N ALA A 265 -7.39 -12.52 11.35
CA ALA A 265 -7.80 -13.66 10.54
C ALA A 265 -9.34 -13.77 10.45
N GLY A 266 -9.87 -13.87 9.23
CA GLY A 266 -11.30 -14.00 8.94
C GLY A 266 -12.13 -12.73 9.09
N VAL A 267 -11.54 -11.61 9.51
CA VAL A 267 -12.22 -10.30 9.62
C VAL A 267 -11.66 -9.30 8.63
N GLY A 268 -10.34 -9.30 8.41
CA GLY A 268 -9.69 -8.22 7.68
C GLY A 268 -9.18 -7.15 8.63
N ILE A 269 -9.23 -5.89 8.21
CA ILE A 269 -8.72 -4.77 9.00
C ILE A 269 -9.48 -4.62 10.32
N ILE A 270 -8.75 -4.39 11.41
CA ILE A 270 -9.29 -4.16 12.75
C ILE A 270 -8.71 -2.91 13.42
N VAL A 271 -7.58 -2.40 12.95
CA VAL A 271 -6.97 -1.15 13.39
C VAL A 271 -6.45 -0.42 12.17
N ASP A 272 -6.72 0.89 12.13
CA ASP A 272 -6.11 1.81 11.20
C ASP A 272 -5.72 3.09 11.93
N ASN A 273 -4.43 3.25 12.18
CA ASN A 273 -3.89 4.31 13.03
C ASN A 273 -4.66 4.45 14.35
N VAL A 274 -5.45 5.51 14.46
CA VAL A 274 -6.21 5.87 15.66
C VAL A 274 -7.60 5.26 15.71
N VAL A 275 -8.13 4.78 14.57
CA VAL A 275 -9.46 4.15 14.50
C VAL A 275 -9.36 2.64 14.69
N GLN A 276 -10.31 2.08 15.43
CA GLN A 276 -10.35 0.65 15.77
C GLN A 276 -11.72 0.07 15.48
N ALA A 277 -11.77 -1.19 15.05
CA ALA A 277 -13.03 -1.86 14.74
C ALA A 277 -13.96 -1.88 15.96
N ILE A 278 -15.18 -1.39 15.77
CA ILE A 278 -16.27 -1.36 16.75
C ILE A 278 -17.46 -2.23 16.35
N GLU A 279 -17.63 -2.50 15.04
CA GLU A 279 -18.76 -3.25 14.50
C GLU A 279 -18.36 -3.97 13.21
N VAL A 280 -18.87 -5.19 13.04
CA VAL A 280 -18.84 -5.91 11.76
C VAL A 280 -20.23 -6.46 11.49
N THR A 281 -20.77 -6.18 10.31
CA THR A 281 -22.06 -6.69 9.84
C THR A 281 -21.89 -7.49 8.57
N SER A 282 -22.80 -8.45 8.34
CA SER A 282 -22.89 -9.24 7.10
C SER A 282 -24.37 -9.39 6.74
N GLU A 283 -24.73 -9.07 5.50
CA GLU A 283 -26.10 -9.19 4.97
C GLU A 283 -26.47 -10.61 4.50
#